data_AF-A0A924WID1-F1
#
_entry.id   AF-A0A924WID1-F1
#
_cell.length_a   1.000
_cell.length_b   1.000
_cell.length_c   1.000
_cell.angle_alpha   90.00
_cell.angle_beta   90.00
_cell.angle_gamma   90.00
#
_symmetry.space_group_name_H-M   'P 1'
#
loop_
_entity.id
_entity.type
_entity.pdbx_description
1 polymer ?
#
loop_
_entity_poly.entity_id
_entity_poly.type
_entity_poly.pdbx_seq_one_letter_code
_entity_poly.pdbx_strand_id
1 'polypeptide(L)'
;SLSDAVGQGDVQAWLRKTLDECQVVLPLLSADFYDEAKNPAVPLLAEIAQKNNPRKGFLVMPILLKTVGLDGPLAILPTLRPTDKQPIVGGGKESQYATEIAEGLKKYIENLKQ
;
A
#
# COMPACT_ATOMS: atom_id res chain seq x y z
N SER A 1 -23.03 3.39 3.00
CA SER A 1 -21.83 3.48 2.11
C SER A 1 -20.59 3.76 2.96
N LEU A 2 -19.38 3.78 2.40
CA LEU A 2 -18.15 4.09 3.17
C LEU A 2 -18.23 5.49 3.82
N SER A 3 -18.84 6.47 3.14
CA SER A 3 -19.12 7.80 3.70
C SER A 3 -19.96 7.75 4.99
N ASP A 4 -20.93 6.84 5.04
CA ASP A 4 -21.75 6.64 6.25
C ASP A 4 -20.94 5.97 7.37
N ALA A 5 -20.05 5.04 7.01
CA ALA A 5 -19.23 4.29 7.96
C ALA A 5 -18.11 5.16 8.61
N VAL A 6 -17.56 6.13 7.87
CA VAL A 6 -16.52 7.03 8.40
C VAL A 6 -17.11 8.24 9.15
N GLY A 7 -18.44 8.43 9.11
CA GLY A 7 -19.13 9.55 9.76
C GLY A 7 -18.70 10.93 9.23
N GLN A 8 -17.99 10.97 8.10
CA GLN A 8 -17.47 12.17 7.46
C GLN A 8 -18.03 12.27 6.04
N GLY A 9 -18.60 13.43 5.71
CA GLY A 9 -19.13 13.71 4.37
C GLY A 9 -18.05 13.79 3.29
N ASP A 10 -16.78 14.00 3.68
CA ASP A 10 -15.62 13.99 2.78
C ASP A 10 -14.67 12.83 3.15
N VAL A 11 -14.79 11.73 2.40
CA VAL A 11 -13.98 10.52 2.57
C VAL A 11 -12.50 10.78 2.24
N GLN A 12 -12.18 11.73 1.35
CA GLN A 12 -10.78 12.03 1.04
C GLN A 12 -10.10 12.78 2.17
N ALA A 13 -10.79 13.75 2.78
CA ALA A 13 -10.29 14.44 3.98
C ALA A 13 -10.07 13.45 5.13
N TRP A 14 -10.99 12.51 5.33
CA TRP A 14 -10.84 11.44 6.31
C TRP A 14 -9.59 10.58 6.02
N LEU A 15 -9.42 10.09 4.77
CA LEU A 15 -8.26 9.30 4.37
C LEU A 15 -6.94 10.04 4.63
N ARG A 16 -6.86 11.34 4.30
CA ARG A 16 -5.66 12.15 4.55
C ARG A 16 -5.33 12.22 6.03
N LYS A 17 -6.34 12.46 6.88
CA LYS A 17 -6.17 12.46 8.34
C LYS A 17 -5.72 11.09 8.85
N THR A 18 -6.34 10.01 8.40
CA THR A 18 -5.93 8.65 8.77
C THR A 18 -4.50 8.36 8.35
N LEU A 19 -4.09 8.80 7.16
CA LEU A 19 -2.70 8.67 6.71
C LEU A 19 -1.72 9.40 7.63
N ASP A 20 -2.06 10.56 8.17
CA ASP A 20 -1.20 11.30 9.10
C ASP A 20 -1.02 10.58 10.45
N GLU A 21 -1.94 9.70 10.82
CA GLU A 21 -1.89 8.86 12.03
C GLU A 21 -1.17 7.52 11.79
N CYS A 22 -0.83 7.19 10.53
CA CYS A 22 -0.21 5.93 10.14
C CYS A 22 1.32 6.06 9.99
N GLN A 23 2.05 5.00 10.33
CA GLN A 23 3.49 4.87 10.02
C GLN A 23 3.75 3.95 8.82
N VAL A 24 2.79 3.07 8.51
CA VAL A 24 2.92 2.08 7.44
C VAL A 24 1.61 2.02 6.65
N VAL A 25 1.72 2.07 5.33
CA VAL A 25 0.60 1.90 4.39
C VAL A 25 0.91 0.72 3.48
N LEU A 26 -0.03 -0.23 3.40
CA LEU A 26 0.10 -1.46 2.61
C LEU A 26 -0.97 -1.53 1.51
N PRO A 27 -0.80 -0.84 0.38
CA PRO A 27 -1.72 -0.97 -0.75
C PRO A 27 -1.71 -2.41 -1.29
N LEU A 28 -2.85 -3.09 -1.28
CA LEU A 28 -2.99 -4.44 -1.84
C LEU A 28 -3.41 -4.33 -3.31
N LEU A 29 -2.45 -4.43 -4.23
CA LEU A 29 -2.65 -4.21 -5.65
C LEU A 29 -3.37 -5.40 -6.29
N SER A 30 -4.49 -5.07 -6.94
CA SER A 30 -5.33 -5.95 -7.75
C SER A 30 -6.11 -5.08 -8.74
N ALA A 31 -6.84 -5.68 -9.68
CA ALA A 31 -7.73 -4.90 -10.56
C ALA A 31 -8.77 -4.09 -9.75
N ASP A 32 -9.34 -4.67 -8.69
CA ASP A 32 -10.32 -4.01 -7.83
C ASP A 32 -9.74 -2.81 -7.06
N PHE A 33 -8.42 -2.82 -6.80
CA PHE A 33 -7.75 -1.72 -6.10
C PHE A 33 -7.80 -0.41 -6.90
N TYR A 34 -7.73 -0.49 -8.24
CA TYR A 34 -7.71 0.69 -9.11
C TYR A 34 -9.10 1.14 -9.58
N ASP A 35 -10.16 0.50 -9.09
CA ASP A 35 -11.54 0.91 -9.38
C ASP A 35 -11.90 2.14 -8.51
N GLU A 36 -11.85 3.35 -9.08
CA GLU A 36 -12.18 4.61 -8.40
C GLU A 36 -13.59 4.63 -7.79
N ALA A 37 -14.53 3.89 -8.38
CA ALA A 37 -15.89 3.81 -7.85
C ALA A 37 -15.96 3.01 -6.54
N LYS A 38 -14.96 2.15 -6.29
CA LYS A 38 -14.90 1.28 -5.09
C LYS A 38 -13.79 1.68 -4.12
N ASN A 39 -12.72 2.32 -4.61
CA ASN A 39 -11.57 2.72 -3.82
C ASN A 39 -11.33 4.24 -3.90
N PRO A 40 -11.78 5.00 -2.89
CA PRO A 40 -11.61 6.46 -2.86
C PRO A 40 -10.15 6.91 -2.63
N ALA A 41 -9.21 5.97 -2.39
CA ALA A 41 -7.79 6.29 -2.29
C ALA A 41 -7.09 6.41 -3.66
N VAL A 42 -7.73 6.01 -4.76
CA VAL A 42 -7.13 6.04 -6.11
C VAL A 42 -6.67 7.45 -6.53
N PRO A 43 -7.45 8.53 -6.30
CA PRO A 43 -6.99 9.89 -6.59
C PRO A 43 -5.79 10.35 -5.74
N LEU A 44 -5.52 9.67 -4.62
CA LEU A 44 -4.47 10.01 -3.65
C LEU A 44 -3.17 9.21 -3.85
N LEU A 45 -3.11 8.29 -4.80
CA LEU A 45 -1.97 7.36 -4.92
C LEU A 45 -0.63 8.08 -5.16
N ALA A 46 -0.63 9.16 -5.93
CA ALA A 46 0.57 9.96 -6.16
C ALA A 46 1.09 10.59 -4.86
N GLU A 47 0.20 11.15 -4.06
CA GLU A 47 0.54 11.72 -2.77
C GLU A 47 1.00 10.66 -1.77
N ILE A 48 0.28 9.54 -1.68
CA ILE A 48 0.65 8.41 -0.82
C ILE A 48 2.06 7.94 -1.19
N ALA A 49 2.35 7.74 -2.48
CA ALA A 49 3.67 7.34 -2.95
C ALA A 49 4.76 8.37 -2.58
N GLN A 50 4.48 9.67 -2.71
CA GLN A 50 5.42 10.73 -2.35
C GLN A 50 5.72 10.80 -0.85
N LYS A 51 4.76 10.42 0.01
CA LYS A 51 5.00 10.33 1.46
C LYS A 51 5.95 9.19 1.85
N ASN A 52 6.22 8.23 0.96
CA ASN A 52 7.11 7.11 1.26
C ASN A 52 8.52 7.59 1.61
N ASN A 53 8.84 7.56 2.90
CA ASN A 53 10.14 7.88 3.43
C ASN A 53 10.44 6.98 4.62
N PRO A 54 10.90 5.74 4.38
CA PRO A 54 11.10 4.77 5.45
C PRO A 54 12.14 5.21 6.48
N ARG A 55 13.06 6.12 6.11
CA ARG A 55 14.05 6.72 7.03
C ARG A 55 13.46 7.80 7.94
N LYS A 56 12.29 8.34 7.61
CA LYS A 56 11.64 9.44 8.34
C LYS A 56 10.29 9.04 8.95
N GLY A 57 10.06 7.78 9.25
CA GLY A 57 8.84 7.40 9.97
C GLY A 57 7.74 6.76 9.16
N PHE A 58 7.79 6.85 7.81
CA PHE A 58 6.63 6.57 6.97
C PHE A 58 6.95 5.62 5.82
N LEU A 59 6.40 4.42 5.86
CA LEU A 59 6.60 3.38 4.85
C LEU A 59 5.33 3.22 4.01
N VAL A 60 5.47 3.30 2.69
CA VAL A 60 4.47 2.77 1.75
C VAL A 60 5.06 1.53 1.12
N MET A 61 4.44 0.38 1.35
CA MET A 61 4.86 -0.91 0.79
C MET A 61 3.68 -1.49 -0.01
N PRO A 62 3.61 -1.22 -1.33
CA PRO A 62 2.61 -1.84 -2.18
C PRO A 62 2.86 -3.35 -2.26
N ILE A 63 1.78 -4.13 -2.23
CA ILE A 63 1.78 -5.58 -2.27
C ILE A 63 1.01 -6.03 -3.51
N LEU A 64 1.70 -6.61 -4.48
CA LEU A 64 1.09 -7.18 -5.68
C LEU A 64 0.35 -8.49 -5.35
N LEU A 65 -0.92 -8.35 -4.96
CA LEU A 65 -1.73 -9.48 -4.52
C LEU A 65 -2.18 -10.35 -5.69
N LYS A 66 -2.66 -9.72 -6.77
CA LYS A 66 -3.14 -10.38 -8.00
C LYS A 66 -2.55 -9.70 -9.22
N THR A 67 -2.56 -10.39 -10.35
CA THR A 67 -2.13 -9.82 -11.63
C THR A 67 -2.92 -8.55 -11.96
N VAL A 68 -2.19 -7.46 -12.21
CA VAL A 68 -2.73 -6.17 -12.64
C VAL A 68 -1.66 -5.43 -13.43
N GLY A 69 -2.05 -4.45 -14.25
CA GLY A 69 -1.10 -3.50 -14.82
C GLY A 69 -0.29 -2.85 -13.71
N LEU A 70 1.04 -2.98 -13.79
CA LEU A 70 1.97 -2.35 -12.86
C LEU A 70 2.50 -1.05 -13.46
N ASP A 71 1.64 -0.05 -13.47
CA ASP A 71 1.94 1.32 -13.85
C ASP A 71 1.62 2.30 -12.71
N GLY A 72 2.05 3.55 -12.87
CA GLY A 72 1.73 4.62 -11.94
C GLY A 72 2.59 4.71 -10.66
N PRO A 73 2.18 5.56 -9.70
CA PRO A 73 3.03 6.00 -8.59
C PRO A 73 3.49 4.90 -7.62
N LEU A 74 2.68 3.84 -7.44
CA LEU A 74 3.03 2.74 -6.54
C LEU A 74 3.97 1.72 -7.19
N ALA A 75 3.90 1.55 -8.50
CA ALA A 75 4.69 0.55 -9.24
C ALA A 75 6.20 0.88 -9.30
N ILE A 76 6.55 2.16 -9.11
CA ILE A 76 7.94 2.65 -9.11
C ILE A 76 8.60 2.59 -7.73
N LEU A 77 7.84 2.30 -6.67
CA LEU A 77 8.39 2.29 -5.32
C LEU A 77 9.33 1.10 -5.12
N PRO A 78 10.54 1.29 -4.57
CA PRO A 78 11.48 0.19 -4.29
C PRO A 78 10.98 -0.74 -3.15
N THR A 79 9.98 -0.27 -2.43
CA THR A 79 9.27 -0.98 -1.38
C THR A 79 8.16 -1.89 -1.93
N LEU A 80 7.86 -1.89 -3.23
CA LEU A 80 6.92 -2.83 -3.85
C LEU A 80 7.34 -4.29 -3.55
N ARG A 81 6.36 -5.12 -3.21
CA ARG A 81 6.52 -6.56 -2.99
C ARG A 81 5.50 -7.36 -3.79
N PRO A 82 5.82 -8.59 -4.25
CA PRO A 82 7.14 -9.21 -4.22
C PRO A 82 8.20 -8.47 -5.05
N THR A 83 9.48 -8.60 -4.69
CA THR A 83 10.58 -7.90 -5.37
C THR A 83 10.76 -8.28 -6.84
N ASP A 84 10.39 -9.51 -7.21
CA ASP A 84 10.38 -9.99 -8.60
C ASP A 84 9.13 -9.54 -9.39
N LYS A 85 8.23 -8.78 -8.74
CA LYS A 85 6.98 -8.26 -9.30
C LYS A 85 6.03 -9.36 -9.82
N GLN A 86 6.13 -10.57 -9.29
CA GLN A 86 5.15 -11.62 -9.55
C GLN A 86 3.97 -11.49 -8.59
N PRO A 87 2.73 -11.77 -9.03
CA PRO A 87 1.57 -11.75 -8.15
C PRO A 87 1.68 -12.83 -7.08
N ILE A 88 1.22 -12.51 -5.87
CA ILE A 88 1.25 -13.45 -4.76
C ILE A 88 0.30 -14.62 -5.02
N VAL A 89 -0.95 -14.30 -5.33
CA VAL A 89 -2.00 -15.32 -5.50
C VAL A 89 -1.85 -16.01 -6.85
N GLY A 90 -1.82 -17.35 -6.81
CA GLY A 90 -1.77 -18.18 -8.02
C GLY A 90 -0.35 -18.46 -8.52
N GLY A 91 0.67 -18.03 -7.76
CA GLY A 91 2.08 -18.24 -8.08
C GLY A 91 2.70 -19.50 -7.47
N GLY A 92 1.99 -20.20 -6.57
CA GLY A 92 2.52 -21.39 -5.87
C GLY A 92 3.67 -21.08 -4.90
N LYS A 93 3.90 -19.80 -4.62
CA LYS A 93 4.98 -19.25 -3.78
C LYS A 93 4.41 -18.32 -2.69
N GLU A 94 3.13 -18.45 -2.38
CA GLU A 94 2.41 -17.59 -1.43
C GLU A 94 3.12 -17.52 -0.08
N SER A 95 3.55 -18.67 0.45
CA SER A 95 4.29 -18.73 1.72
C SER A 95 5.63 -18.02 1.65
N GLN A 96 6.36 -18.16 0.55
CA GLN A 96 7.64 -17.48 0.35
C GLN A 96 7.44 -15.96 0.33
N TYR A 97 6.46 -15.46 -0.43
CA TYR A 97 6.17 -14.03 -0.49
C TYR A 97 5.64 -13.48 0.83
N ALA A 98 4.85 -14.25 1.58
CA ALA A 98 4.42 -13.86 2.93
C ALA A 98 5.62 -13.66 3.86
N THR A 99 6.61 -14.57 3.82
CA THR A 99 7.87 -14.42 4.57
C THR A 99 8.65 -13.19 4.12
N GLU A 100 8.82 -12.97 2.81
CA GLU A 100 9.52 -11.79 2.27
C GLU A 100 8.89 -10.47 2.73
N ILE A 101 7.56 -10.39 2.70
CA ILE A 101 6.80 -9.21 3.14
C ILE A 101 6.98 -9.00 4.65
N ALA A 102 6.84 -10.05 5.45
CA ALA A 102 7.00 -9.98 6.90
C ALA A 102 8.43 -9.55 7.29
N GLU A 103 9.46 -10.11 6.64
CA GLU A 103 10.85 -9.71 6.86
C GLU A 103 11.13 -8.27 6.42
N GLY A 104 10.56 -7.86 5.29
CA GLY A 104 10.61 -6.48 4.82
C GLY A 104 10.03 -5.53 5.85
N LEU A 105 8.82 -5.80 6.32
CA LEU A 105 8.14 -5.01 7.34
C LEU A 105 8.93 -4.97 8.65
N LYS A 106 9.44 -6.11 9.11
CA LYS A 106 10.26 -6.19 10.33
C LYS A 106 11.47 -5.26 10.25
N LYS A 107 12.23 -5.31 9.14
CA LYS A 107 13.41 -4.44 8.94
C LYS A 107 13.03 -2.96 8.98
N TYR A 108 11.93 -2.59 8.33
CA TYR A 108 11.48 -1.20 8.34
C TYR A 108 11.02 -0.76 9.74
N ILE A 109 10.23 -1.57 10.43
CA ILE A 109 9.78 -1.27 11.80
C ILE A 109 10.96 -1.19 12.78
N GLU A 110 11.98 -2.03 12.64
CA GLU A 110 13.19 -1.94 13.46
C GLU A 110 13.97 -0.65 13.19
N ASN A 111 14.08 -0.23 11.92
CA ASN A 111 14.71 1.04 11.56
C ASN A 111 13.92 2.27 12.05
N LEU A 112 12.61 2.14 12.29
CA LEU A 112 11.76 3.19 12.83
C LEU A 112 11.90 3.39 14.35
N LYS A 113 12.52 2.43 15.07
CA LYS A 113 12.75 2.49 16.52
C LYS A 113 14.08 3.16 16.90
N GLN A 114 14.94 3.43 15.91
CA GLN A 114 16.25 4.07 16.08
C GLN A 114 16.14 5.57 15.83
#